data_AF-A0AAJ3LEM5-F1
#
_entry.id   AF-A0AAJ3LEM5-F1
#
_cell.length_a   1.000
_cell.length_b   1.000
_cell.length_c   1.000
_cell.angle_alpha   90.00
_cell.angle_beta   90.00
_cell.angle_gamma   90.00
#
_symmetry.space_group_name_H-M   'P 1'
#
loop_
_entity.id
_entity.type
_entity.pdbx_description
1 polymer ?
#
loop_
_entity_poly.entity_id
_entity_poly.type
_entity_poly.pdbx_seq_one_letter_code
_entity_poly.pdbx_strand_id
1 'polypeptide(L)'
;DCQHRLIGVTQPNGQTASYRYDPFGRRISKTVDGITTEFFWQGDKLVAEHHADRHRSYIYEPDSFRPLVLLEGFGPQDTQPFHYQLDHLGTPQELTAPDGEIVWSAHYRAYGQISRLDINKIDNPLRFQGQYFDPESGLHYNRHRYYNP
;
A
#
# COMPACT_ATOMS: atom_id res chain seq x y z
N ASP A 1 19.80 -7.50 -2.78
CA ASP A 1 21.04 -6.90 -3.34
C ASP A 1 22.15 -6.95 -2.29
N CYS A 2 23.31 -6.33 -2.53
CA CYS A 2 24.41 -6.22 -1.56
C CYS A 2 24.04 -5.43 -0.28
N GLN A 3 22.86 -4.83 -0.22
CA GLN A 3 22.29 -4.16 0.95
C GLN A 3 21.17 -4.97 1.62
N HIS A 4 21.05 -6.27 1.27
CA HIS A 4 20.07 -7.22 1.80
C HIS A 4 18.61 -6.84 1.52
N ARG A 5 18.34 -6.04 0.47
CA ARG A 5 16.99 -5.69 0.03
C ARG A 5 16.44 -6.73 -0.94
N LEU A 6 15.14 -7.03 -0.86
CA LEU A 6 14.46 -7.92 -1.79
C LEU A 6 14.34 -7.25 -3.16
N ILE A 7 15.07 -7.74 -4.16
CA ILE A 7 15.07 -7.16 -5.51
C ILE A 7 14.16 -7.89 -6.49
N GLY A 8 13.69 -9.08 -6.11
CA GLY A 8 12.69 -9.80 -6.88
C GLY A 8 12.24 -11.07 -6.19
N VAL A 9 11.11 -11.58 -6.68
CA VAL A 9 10.48 -12.84 -6.25
C VAL A 9 10.02 -13.57 -7.49
N THR A 10 10.27 -14.87 -7.55
CA THR A 10 9.67 -15.77 -8.54
C THR A 10 8.78 -16.74 -7.80
N GLN A 11 7.49 -16.71 -8.09
CA GLN A 11 6.53 -17.64 -7.51
C GLN A 11 6.58 -19.00 -8.23
N PRO A 12 6.07 -20.09 -7.59
CA PRO A 12 6.03 -21.42 -8.20
C PRO A 12 5.20 -21.50 -9.50
N ASN A 13 4.25 -20.59 -9.69
CA ASN A 13 3.44 -20.46 -10.90
C ASN A 13 4.17 -19.76 -12.07
N GLY A 14 5.43 -19.33 -11.87
CA GLY A 14 6.24 -18.62 -12.86
C GLY A 14 6.05 -17.09 -12.85
N GLN A 15 5.16 -16.56 -12.02
CA GLN A 15 4.98 -15.12 -11.85
C GLN A 15 6.27 -14.49 -11.30
N THR A 16 6.71 -13.38 -11.88
CA THR A 16 7.91 -12.67 -11.43
C THR A 16 7.58 -11.25 -11.01
N ALA A 17 8.14 -10.86 -9.88
CA ALA A 17 8.11 -9.51 -9.35
C ALA A 17 9.54 -9.00 -9.23
N SER A 18 9.78 -7.75 -9.60
CA SER A 18 11.07 -7.08 -9.40
C SER A 18 10.88 -5.73 -8.73
N TYR A 19 11.85 -5.31 -7.91
CA TYR A 19 11.77 -4.11 -7.09
C TYR A 19 13.01 -3.25 -7.28
N ARG A 20 12.83 -1.93 -7.36
CA ARG A 20 13.92 -0.95 -7.39
C ARG A 20 13.85 -0.02 -6.19
N TYR A 21 15.02 0.41 -5.73
CA TYR A 21 15.17 1.22 -4.53
C TYR A 21 16.06 2.42 -4.79
N ASP A 22 15.83 3.49 -4.05
CA ASP A 22 16.74 4.63 -4.01
C ASP A 22 17.93 4.37 -3.05
N PRO A 23 18.94 5.28 -3.00
CA PRO A 23 20.06 5.17 -2.07
C PRO A 23 19.66 5.21 -0.59
N PHE A 24 18.47 5.72 -0.25
CA PHE A 24 17.93 5.77 1.11
C PHE A 24 17.17 4.49 1.50
N GLY A 25 17.12 3.49 0.62
CA GLY A 25 16.46 2.21 0.86
C GLY A 25 14.95 2.22 0.68
N ARG A 26 14.38 3.29 0.10
CA ARG A 26 12.93 3.38 -0.19
C ARG A 26 12.66 2.74 -1.54
N ARG A 27 11.61 1.91 -1.61
CA ARG A 27 11.17 1.28 -2.86
C ARG A 27 10.59 2.35 -3.78
N ILE A 28 11.22 2.59 -4.92
CA ILE A 28 10.79 3.60 -5.91
C ILE A 28 9.96 2.99 -7.04
N SER A 29 10.07 1.69 -7.26
CA SER A 29 9.17 1.00 -8.20
C SER A 29 9.09 -0.49 -7.92
N LYS A 30 8.00 -1.09 -8.39
CA LYS A 30 7.85 -2.53 -8.56
C LYS A 30 7.35 -2.86 -9.95
N THR A 31 7.79 -3.98 -10.51
CA THR A 31 7.27 -4.51 -11.78
C THR A 31 6.79 -5.93 -11.57
N VAL A 32 5.50 -6.17 -11.79
CA VAL A 32 4.84 -7.47 -11.65
C VAL A 32 4.17 -7.79 -12.98
N ASP A 33 4.53 -8.91 -13.60
CA ASP A 33 3.99 -9.34 -14.91
C ASP A 33 4.04 -8.26 -16.01
N GLY A 34 5.13 -7.48 -16.02
CA GLY A 34 5.33 -6.39 -16.98
C GLY A 34 4.66 -5.06 -16.60
N ILE A 35 3.76 -5.05 -15.61
CA ILE A 35 3.14 -3.82 -15.11
C ILE A 35 4.06 -3.17 -14.09
N THR A 36 4.53 -1.96 -14.39
CA THR A 36 5.40 -1.19 -13.49
C THR A 36 4.59 -0.18 -12.71
N THR A 37 4.67 -0.25 -11.39
CA THR A 37 4.16 0.75 -10.44
C THR A 37 5.32 1.53 -9.85
N GLU A 38 5.25 2.86 -9.92
CA GLU A 38 6.19 3.79 -9.32
C GLU A 38 5.67 4.29 -7.98
N PHE A 39 6.58 4.57 -7.05
CA PHE A 39 6.28 4.98 -5.68
C PHE A 39 6.97 6.31 -5.36
N PHE A 40 6.20 7.25 -4.80
CA PHE A 40 6.66 8.58 -4.44
C PHE A 40 6.68 8.74 -2.93
N TRP A 41 7.73 9.38 -2.42
CA TRP A 41 8.01 9.46 -0.99
C TRP A 41 8.22 10.90 -0.53
N GLN A 42 7.64 11.24 0.63
CA GLN A 42 7.96 12.46 1.37
C GLN A 42 8.65 12.05 2.68
N GLY A 43 9.96 12.27 2.74
CA GLY A 43 10.80 11.69 3.80
C GLY A 43 10.66 10.16 3.80
N ASP A 44 10.03 9.65 4.85
CA ASP A 44 9.83 8.21 5.07
C ASP A 44 8.41 7.73 4.76
N LYS A 45 7.51 8.64 4.37
CA LYS A 45 6.10 8.34 4.09
C LYS A 45 5.90 8.09 2.60
N LEU A 46 5.23 7.00 2.26
CA LEU A 46 4.77 6.74 0.89
C LEU A 46 3.57 7.65 0.60
N VAL A 47 3.74 8.64 -0.26
CA VAL A 47 2.70 9.65 -0.53
C VAL A 47 1.92 9.39 -1.81
N ALA A 48 2.47 8.62 -2.76
CA ALA A 48 1.72 8.24 -3.95
C ALA A 48 2.26 6.95 -4.60
N GLU A 49 1.39 6.30 -5.35
CA GLU A 49 1.75 5.26 -6.32
C GLU A 49 1.15 5.59 -7.69
N HIS A 50 1.85 5.20 -8.75
CA HIS A 50 1.45 5.48 -10.12
C HIS A 50 1.78 4.31 -11.04
N HIS A 51 0.82 3.89 -11.85
CA HIS A 51 1.04 3.07 -13.04
C HIS A 51 0.07 3.51 -14.14
N ALA A 52 0.15 2.89 -15.31
CA ALA A 52 -0.57 3.31 -16.52
C ALA A 52 -2.07 3.58 -16.31
N ASP A 53 -2.75 2.73 -15.52
CA ASP A 53 -4.21 2.78 -15.36
C ASP A 53 -4.66 3.26 -13.98
N ARG A 54 -3.74 3.57 -13.07
CA ARG A 54 -4.09 4.02 -11.71
C ARG A 54 -3.05 4.96 -11.13
N HIS A 55 -3.56 6.06 -10.57
CA HIS A 55 -2.79 6.93 -9.69
C HIS A 55 -3.48 7.02 -8.34
N ARG A 56 -2.70 6.83 -7.27
CA ARG A 56 -3.18 6.96 -5.90
C ARG A 56 -2.27 7.88 -5.11
N SER A 57 -2.86 8.74 -4.30
CA SER A 57 -2.16 9.56 -3.32
C SER A 57 -2.68 9.27 -1.91
N TYR A 58 -1.78 9.26 -0.94
CA TYR A 58 -2.07 8.97 0.47
C TYR A 58 -1.81 10.23 1.30
N ILE A 59 -2.84 10.72 1.97
CA ILE A 59 -2.75 11.84 2.92
C ILE A 59 -2.71 11.26 4.32
N TYR A 60 -1.78 11.73 5.15
CA TYR A 60 -1.56 11.26 6.51
C TYR A 60 -1.82 12.36 7.54
N GLU A 61 -2.07 11.97 8.78
CA GLU A 61 -2.02 12.89 9.92
C GLU A 61 -0.63 13.57 10.02
N PRO A 62 -0.58 14.85 10.47
CA PRO A 62 0.68 15.53 10.75
C PRO A 62 1.58 14.68 11.65
N ASP A 63 2.87 14.59 11.29
CA ASP A 63 3.90 13.88 12.07
C ASP A 63 3.61 12.40 12.42
N SER A 64 2.69 11.76 11.70
CA SER A 64 2.26 10.38 11.92
C SER A 64 2.24 9.53 10.65
N PHE A 65 2.19 8.20 10.78
CA PHE A 65 1.98 7.25 9.67
C PHE A 65 0.51 6.81 9.55
N ARG A 66 -0.40 7.47 10.27
CA ARG A 66 -1.85 7.23 10.21
C ARG A 66 -2.44 7.85 8.95
N PRO A 67 -2.97 7.04 8.00
CA PRO A 67 -3.57 7.57 6.79
C PRO A 67 -4.95 8.15 7.09
N LEU A 68 -5.26 9.30 6.49
CA LEU A 68 -6.54 10.00 6.61
C LEU A 68 -7.38 9.81 5.36
N VAL A 69 -6.77 10.03 4.19
CA VAL A 69 -7.47 10.00 2.90
C VAL A 69 -6.64 9.27 1.85
N LEU A 70 -7.30 8.37 1.12
CA LEU A 70 -6.83 7.83 -0.15
C LEU A 70 -7.49 8.64 -1.27
N LEU A 71 -6.67 9.24 -2.13
CA LEU A 71 -7.13 9.86 -3.36
C LEU A 71 -6.82 8.90 -4.50
N GLU A 72 -7.81 8.49 -5.29
CA GLU A 72 -7.61 7.64 -6.47
C GLU A 72 -8.18 8.32 -7.72
N GLY A 73 -7.38 8.42 -8.78
CA GLY A 73 -7.78 9.00 -10.05
C GLY A 73 -6.71 9.87 -10.69
N PHE A 74 -6.95 10.27 -11.95
CA PHE A 74 -6.01 11.08 -12.73
C PHE A 74 -6.46 12.52 -12.81
N GLY A 75 -5.65 13.42 -12.26
CA GLY A 75 -5.93 14.86 -12.30
C GLY A 75 -7.08 15.30 -11.39
N PRO A 76 -7.34 16.61 -11.31
CA PRO A 76 -8.20 17.17 -10.25
C PRO A 76 -9.68 16.79 -10.35
N GLN A 77 -10.17 16.43 -11.54
CA GLN A 77 -11.60 16.19 -11.81
C GLN A 77 -11.99 14.72 -11.63
N ASP A 78 -11.11 13.80 -11.99
CA ASP A 78 -11.38 12.35 -11.91
C ASP A 78 -10.86 11.73 -10.61
N THR A 79 -10.28 12.54 -9.71
CA THR A 79 -9.81 12.07 -8.40
C THR A 79 -10.95 11.95 -7.41
N GLN A 80 -11.16 10.75 -6.88
CA GLN A 80 -12.13 10.47 -5.82
C GLN A 80 -11.45 10.31 -4.46
N PRO A 81 -11.96 10.97 -3.40
CA PRO A 81 -11.45 10.78 -2.05
C PRO A 81 -12.16 9.64 -1.32
N PHE A 82 -11.38 8.81 -0.64
CA PHE A 82 -11.83 7.76 0.27
C PHE A 82 -11.22 8.00 1.65
N HIS A 83 -12.05 7.93 2.69
CA HIS A 83 -11.66 8.27 4.05
C HIS A 83 -11.33 7.00 4.82
N TYR A 84 -10.21 6.99 5.54
CA TYR A 84 -9.78 5.85 6.34
C TYR A 84 -10.40 5.89 7.75
N GLN A 85 -10.83 4.72 8.22
CA GLN A 85 -11.24 4.49 9.60
C GLN A 85 -10.21 3.57 10.23
N LEU A 86 -9.53 4.08 11.26
CA LEU A 86 -8.39 3.42 11.88
C LEU A 86 -8.75 2.86 13.25
N ASP A 87 -8.01 1.84 13.67
CA ASP A 87 -7.95 1.45 15.09
C ASP A 87 -7.06 2.41 15.92
N HIS A 88 -6.95 2.15 17.22
CA HIS A 88 -6.08 2.91 18.13
C HIS A 88 -4.59 2.85 17.77
N LEU A 89 -4.15 1.83 17.02
CA LEU A 89 -2.78 1.67 16.54
C LEU A 89 -2.56 2.35 15.18
N GLY A 90 -3.58 2.94 14.56
CA GLY A 90 -3.47 3.55 13.24
C GLY A 90 -3.58 2.57 12.08
N THR A 91 -4.05 1.35 12.32
CA THR A 91 -4.28 0.33 11.29
C THR A 91 -5.61 0.61 10.59
N PRO A 92 -5.64 0.70 9.25
CA PRO A 92 -6.89 0.79 8.49
C PRO A 92 -7.81 -0.39 8.77
N GLN A 93 -9.03 -0.15 9.25
CA GLN A 93 -10.08 -1.14 9.40
C GLN A 93 -11.10 -1.02 8.27
N GLU A 94 -11.43 0.21 7.88
CA GLU A 94 -12.40 0.50 6.81
C GLU A 94 -11.95 1.68 5.93
N LEU A 95 -12.56 1.76 4.75
CA LEU A 95 -12.52 2.91 3.85
C LEU A 95 -13.94 3.26 3.42
N THR A 96 -14.28 4.55 3.52
CA THR A 96 -15.59 5.08 3.15
C THR A 96 -15.49 6.05 1.97
N ALA A 97 -16.37 5.87 0.98
CA ALA A 97 -16.55 6.80 -0.12
C ALA A 97 -17.23 8.11 0.34
N PRO A 98 -17.22 9.19 -0.47
CA PRO A 98 -17.79 10.48 -0.09
C PRO A 98 -19.29 10.47 0.19
N ASP A 99 -20.01 9.48 -0.35
CA ASP A 99 -21.44 9.24 -0.15
C ASP A 99 -21.76 8.48 1.14
N GLY A 100 -20.73 8.07 1.89
CA GLY A 100 -20.87 7.28 3.12
C GLY A 100 -20.87 5.77 2.90
N GLU A 101 -20.72 5.28 1.67
CA GLU A 101 -20.63 3.85 1.41
C GLU A 101 -19.28 3.28 1.88
N ILE A 102 -19.30 2.17 2.61
CA ILE A 102 -18.08 1.41 2.93
C ILE A 102 -17.65 0.66 1.66
N VAL A 103 -16.48 1.00 1.14
CA VAL A 103 -15.93 0.42 -0.10
C VAL A 103 -14.82 -0.58 0.15
N TRP A 104 -14.26 -0.61 1.36
CA TRP A 104 -13.32 -1.63 1.79
C TRP A 104 -13.41 -1.79 3.31
N SER A 105 -13.36 -3.03 3.81
CA SER A 105 -13.42 -3.35 5.24
C SER A 105 -12.70 -4.66 5.52
N ALA A 106 -11.79 -4.66 6.48
CA ALA A 106 -10.98 -5.81 6.86
C ALA A 106 -10.87 -5.96 8.39
N HIS A 107 -10.96 -7.20 8.86
CA HIS A 107 -10.73 -7.57 10.25
C HIS A 107 -9.36 -8.22 10.40
N TYR A 108 -8.58 -7.75 11.36
CA TYR A 108 -7.21 -8.20 11.58
C TYR A 108 -7.10 -9.16 12.76
N ARG A 109 -6.18 -10.14 12.66
CA ARG A 109 -5.66 -10.85 13.84
C ARG A 109 -4.64 -9.97 14.57
N ALA A 110 -4.28 -10.36 15.80
CA ALA A 110 -3.35 -9.60 16.65
C ALA A 110 -2.01 -9.23 15.98
N TYR A 111 -1.55 -10.01 14.99
CA TYR A 111 -0.29 -9.77 14.27
C TYR A 111 -0.45 -9.15 12.88
N GLY A 112 -1.62 -8.59 12.56
CA GLY A 112 -1.83 -7.83 11.30
C GLY A 112 -2.14 -8.69 10.08
N GLN A 113 -2.29 -10.00 10.25
CA GLN A 113 -2.87 -10.85 9.22
C GLN A 113 -4.35 -10.50 9.07
N ILE A 114 -4.79 -10.24 7.84
CA ILE A 114 -6.22 -10.09 7.54
C ILE A 114 -6.89 -11.44 7.81
N SER A 115 -7.75 -11.47 8.83
CA SER A 115 -8.55 -12.64 9.19
C SER A 115 -9.77 -12.81 8.29
N ARG A 116 -10.33 -11.67 7.85
CA ARG A 116 -11.54 -11.60 7.05
C ARG A 116 -11.56 -10.25 6.31
N LEU A 117 -11.93 -10.30 5.04
CA LEU A 117 -12.14 -9.14 4.19
C LEU A 117 -13.63 -9.09 3.86
N ASP A 118 -14.37 -8.19 4.51
CA ASP A 118 -15.82 -8.12 4.40
C ASP A 118 -16.27 -7.39 3.14
N ILE A 119 -15.53 -6.34 2.76
CA ILE A 119 -15.80 -5.53 1.58
C ILE A 119 -14.47 -5.26 0.87
N ASN A 120 -14.47 -5.40 -0.47
CA ASN A 120 -13.29 -5.17 -1.30
C ASN A 120 -13.67 -4.59 -2.68
N LYS A 121 -14.36 -3.44 -2.68
CA LYS A 121 -14.68 -2.72 -3.93
C LYS A 121 -13.47 -1.95 -4.45
N ILE A 122 -12.66 -1.43 -3.53
CA ILE A 122 -11.39 -0.78 -3.81
C ILE A 122 -10.26 -1.55 -3.14
N ASP A 123 -9.14 -1.72 -3.84
CA ASP A 123 -7.94 -2.31 -3.27
C ASP A 123 -7.25 -1.31 -2.33
N ASN A 124 -6.88 -1.76 -1.12
CA ASN A 124 -6.11 -0.98 -0.16
C ASN A 124 -4.81 -1.73 0.20
N PRO A 125 -3.63 -1.22 -0.18
CA PRO A 125 -2.36 -1.87 0.14
C PRO A 125 -1.80 -1.48 1.51
N LEU A 126 -2.30 -0.44 2.19
CA LEU A 126 -1.78 -0.04 3.50
C LEU A 126 -2.19 -1.04 4.60
N ARG A 127 -1.26 -1.35 5.51
CA ARG A 127 -1.47 -2.28 6.64
C ARG A 127 -1.16 -1.54 7.95
N PHE A 128 -0.43 -2.16 8.88
CA PHE A 128 0.09 -1.41 10.03
C PHE A 128 0.89 -0.18 9.59
N GLN A 129 1.08 0.77 10.51
CA GLN A 129 1.80 2.00 10.24
C GLN A 129 3.10 1.78 9.46
N GLY A 130 3.20 2.38 8.27
CA GLY A 130 4.36 2.29 7.38
C GLY A 130 4.49 1.00 6.58
N GLN A 131 3.53 0.08 6.67
CA GLN A 131 3.53 -1.19 5.93
C GLN A 131 2.72 -1.11 4.64
N TYR A 132 3.29 -1.65 3.57
CA TYR A 132 2.65 -1.81 2.27
C TYR A 132 2.55 -3.29 1.92
N PHE A 133 1.35 -3.79 1.66
CA PHE A 133 1.12 -5.16 1.25
C PHE A 133 1.43 -5.37 -0.24
N ASP A 134 2.25 -6.36 -0.53
CA ASP A 134 2.56 -6.81 -1.89
C ASP A 134 1.84 -8.16 -2.16
N PRO A 135 0.68 -8.16 -2.83
CA PRO A 135 -0.08 -9.38 -3.11
C PRO A 135 0.75 -10.46 -3.81
N GLU A 136 1.68 -10.06 -4.67
CA GLU A 136 2.59 -10.93 -5.41
C GLU A 136 3.62 -11.66 -4.54
N SER A 137 3.81 -11.25 -3.30
CA SER A 137 4.71 -11.95 -2.38
C SER A 137 3.99 -12.44 -1.13
N GLY A 138 2.81 -11.91 -0.84
CA GLY A 138 2.12 -12.08 0.44
C GLY A 138 2.81 -11.35 1.60
N LEU A 139 3.87 -10.57 1.33
CA LEU A 139 4.67 -9.91 2.34
C LEU A 139 4.25 -8.45 2.50
N HIS A 140 4.49 -7.93 3.69
CA HIS A 140 4.32 -6.53 4.04
C HIS A 140 5.69 -5.85 3.94
N TYR A 141 5.87 -4.98 2.96
CA TYR A 141 7.05 -4.12 2.85
C TYR A 141 7.03 -3.08 3.98
N ASN A 142 8.04 -3.12 4.84
CA ASN A 142 8.26 -2.18 5.95
C ASN A 142 9.63 -1.51 5.80
N ARG A 143 9.83 -0.84 4.65
CA ARG A 143 11.03 -0.09 4.25
C ARG A 143 12.35 -0.88 4.25
N HIS A 144 12.85 -1.19 5.43
CA HIS A 144 14.11 -1.90 5.66
C HIS A 144 13.95 -3.42 5.69
N ARG A 145 12.72 -3.92 5.89
CA ARG A 145 12.44 -5.36 5.99
C ARG A 145 11.11 -5.71 5.32
N TYR A 146 11.01 -6.96 4.89
CA TYR A 146 9.73 -7.57 4.53
C TYR A 146 9.23 -8.37 5.73
N TYR A 147 7.97 -8.18 6.08
CA TYR A 147 7.30 -8.83 7.20
C TYR A 147 6.29 -9.85 6.67
N ASN A 148 6.33 -11.06 7.24
CA ASN A 148 5.31 -12.08 7.02
C ASN A 148 4.48 -12.19 8.32
N PRO A 149 3.23 -11.69 8.33
CA PRO A 149 2.37 -11.69 9.51
C PRO A 149 1.90 -13.08 9.94
#